data_AF-A0A0F8Z3W6-F1
#
_entry.id   AF-A0A0F8Z3W6-F1
#
_cell.length_a   1.000
_cell.length_b   1.000
_cell.length_c   1.000
_cell.angle_alpha   90.00
_cell.angle_beta   90.00
_cell.angle_gamma   90.00
#
_symmetry.space_group_name_H-M   'P 1'
#
loop_
_entity.id
_entity.type
_entity.pdbx_description
1 polymer ?
#
loop_
_entity_poly.entity_id
_entity_poly.type
_entity_poly.pdbx_seq_one_letter_code
_entity_poly.pdbx_strand_id
1 'polypeptide(L)'
;MQADSLGQAVALGGRETLDMLLMVYRFLQRLGGQVSLFALGGPLTIASAAGSAASEGPAALLLFLTMLSANLAVINFLPIPLLDGGHMVLLSWEGIRGKPADERVQLVLTYIGLFFILGLMVWVLSLDFGLISRQ
;
A
#
# COMPACT_ATOMS: atom_id res chain seq x y z
N MET A 1 -21.65 -17.89 13.75
CA MET A 1 -22.23 -18.15 15.08
C MET A 1 -22.84 -16.83 15.55
N GLN A 2 -24.13 -16.81 15.87
CA GLN A 2 -24.82 -15.57 16.29
C GLN A 2 -24.47 -15.24 17.75
N ALA A 3 -24.28 -13.96 18.06
CA ALA A 3 -23.95 -13.48 19.39
C ALA A 3 -25.23 -13.23 20.18
N ASP A 4 -25.45 -14.00 21.26
CA ASP A 4 -26.66 -13.91 22.08
C ASP A 4 -26.66 -12.73 23.08
N SER A 5 -25.58 -11.92 23.14
CA SER A 5 -25.53 -10.70 23.96
C SER A 5 -24.54 -9.65 23.44
N LEU A 6 -24.81 -8.37 23.72
CA LEU A 6 -23.96 -7.24 23.32
C LEU A 6 -22.52 -7.37 23.81
N GLY A 7 -22.31 -7.89 25.03
CA GLY A 7 -20.97 -8.13 25.58
C GLY A 7 -20.21 -9.23 24.84
N GLN A 8 -20.90 -10.31 24.44
CA GLN A 8 -20.31 -11.34 23.61
C GLN A 8 -20.05 -10.85 22.18
N ALA A 9 -20.91 -10.00 21.60
CA ALA A 9 -20.70 -9.43 20.27
C ALA A 9 -19.45 -8.54 20.22
N VAL A 10 -19.21 -7.72 21.25
CA VAL A 10 -17.98 -6.91 21.36
C VAL A 10 -16.75 -7.78 21.58
N ALA A 11 -16.84 -8.80 22.44
CA ALA A 11 -15.73 -9.73 22.67
C ALA A 11 -15.41 -10.59 21.43
N LEU A 12 -16.43 -11.02 20.69
CA LEU A 12 -16.29 -11.79 19.45
C LEU A 12 -15.71 -10.90 18.35
N GLY A 13 -16.23 -9.67 18.18
CA GLY A 13 -15.68 -8.70 17.24
C GLY A 13 -14.23 -8.34 17.54
N GLY A 14 -13.87 -8.20 18.82
CA GLY A 14 -12.49 -7.98 19.25
C GLY A 14 -11.55 -9.14 18.90
N ARG A 15 -12.01 -10.39 19.10
CA ARG A 15 -11.25 -11.59 18.71
C ARG A 15 -11.12 -11.72 17.20
N GLU A 16 -12.20 -11.52 16.46
CA GLU A 16 -12.19 -11.61 14.99
C GLU A 16 -11.27 -10.54 14.38
N THR A 17 -11.28 -9.33 14.94
CA THR A 17 -10.40 -8.23 14.51
C THR A 17 -8.94 -8.57 14.78
N LEU A 18 -8.63 -9.14 15.95
CA LEU A 18 -7.27 -9.60 16.27
C LEU A 18 -6.82 -10.74 15.35
N ASP A 19 -7.70 -11.68 15.03
CA ASP A 19 -7.40 -12.78 14.13
C ASP A 19 -7.16 -12.29 12.69
N MET A 20 -7.95 -11.32 12.22
CA MET A 20 -7.75 -10.66 10.93
C MET A 20 -6.42 -9.87 10.91
N LEU A 21 -6.11 -9.12 11.96
CA LEU A 21 -4.85 -8.38 12.09
C LEU A 21 -3.64 -9.33 12.09
N LEU A 22 -3.72 -10.46 12.80
CA LEU A 22 -2.68 -11.48 12.83
C LEU A 22 -2.52 -12.18 11.47
N MET A 23 -3.61 -12.38 10.74
CA MET A 23 -3.59 -12.93 9.39
C MET A 23 -2.88 -12.00 8.41
N VAL A 24 -3.24 -10.71 8.43
CA VAL A 24 -2.59 -9.67 7.63
C VAL A 24 -1.11 -9.56 7.99
N TYR A 25 -0.78 -9.55 9.29
CA TYR A 25 0.61 -9.51 9.74
C TYR A 25 1.43 -10.72 9.27
N ARG A 26 0.88 -11.93 9.34
CA ARG A 26 1.54 -13.15 8.85
C ARG A 26 1.69 -13.15 7.33
N PHE A 27 0.72 -12.59 6.61
CA PHE A 27 0.80 -12.40 5.16
C PHE A 27 1.92 -11.42 4.80
N LEU A 28 2.01 -10.28 5.51
CA LEU A 28 3.08 -9.30 5.34
C LEU A 28 4.46 -9.88 5.69
N GLN A 29 4.59 -10.67 6.76
CA GLN A 29 5.84 -11.38 7.08
C GLN A 29 6.26 -12.37 5.99
N ARG A 30 5.31 -13.08 5.37
CA ARG A 30 5.59 -13.99 4.25
C ARG A 30 6.01 -13.25 2.99
N LEU A 31 5.41 -12.09 2.71
CA LEU A 31 5.79 -11.24 1.59
C LEU A 31 7.18 -10.62 1.78
N GLY A 32 7.50 -10.18 3.01
CA GLY A 32 8.81 -9.59 3.34
C GLY A 32 10.01 -10.54 3.19
N GLY A 33 9.79 -11.85 3.14
CA GLY A 33 10.83 -12.86 2.95
C GLY A 33 11.12 -13.24 1.49
N GLN A 34 10.24 -12.88 0.53
CA GLN A 34 10.36 -13.36 -0.87
C GLN A 34 10.16 -12.27 -1.93
N VAL A 35 9.70 -11.08 -1.56
CA VAL A 35 9.43 -10.01 -2.52
C VAL A 35 10.32 -8.84 -2.19
N SER A 36 11.34 -8.64 -3.04
CA SER A 36 12.10 -7.40 -3.04
C SER A 36 11.14 -6.23 -3.31
N LEU A 37 10.74 -5.54 -2.24
CA LEU A 37 9.93 -4.32 -2.27
C LEU A 37 10.56 -3.19 -3.11
N PHE A 38 11.84 -3.35 -3.49
CA PHE A 38 12.65 -2.40 -4.24
C PHE A 38 13.08 -2.89 -5.63
N ALA A 39 12.65 -4.08 -6.08
CA ALA A 39 13.11 -4.62 -7.38
C ALA A 39 12.29 -4.12 -8.58
N LEU A 40 11.14 -3.50 -8.34
CA LEU A 40 10.37 -2.87 -9.40
C LEU A 40 11.03 -1.50 -9.64
N GLY A 41 11.83 -1.41 -10.70
CA GLY A 41 12.43 -0.15 -11.17
C GLY A 41 11.36 0.90 -11.49
N GLY A 42 11.76 2.04 -12.07
CA GLY A 42 10.82 3.12 -12.33
C GLY A 42 9.66 2.74 -13.28
N PRO A 43 8.69 3.63 -13.48
CA PRO A 43 7.48 3.36 -14.26
C PRO A 43 7.74 2.76 -15.64
N LEU A 44 8.84 3.16 -16.28
CA LEU A 44 9.19 2.63 -17.61
C LEU A 44 9.68 1.17 -17.53
N THR A 45 10.44 0.84 -16.49
CA THR A 45 10.91 -0.53 -16.23
C THR A 45 9.73 -1.47 -15.94
N ILE A 46 8.72 -0.98 -15.21
CA ILE A 46 7.47 -1.73 -14.96
C ILE A 46 6.74 -1.97 -16.28
N ALA A 47 6.65 -0.95 -17.15
CA ALA A 47 6.00 -1.08 -18.46
C ALA A 47 6.73 -2.09 -19.37
N SER A 48 8.06 -2.08 -19.40
CA SER A 48 8.84 -3.06 -20.20
C SER A 48 8.72 -4.48 -19.63
N ALA A 49 8.71 -4.65 -18.30
CA ALA A 49 8.49 -5.94 -17.66
C ALA A 49 7.07 -6.47 -17.93
N ALA A 50 6.05 -5.62 -17.89
CA ALA A 50 4.68 -5.97 -18.24
C ALA A 50 4.58 -6.41 -19.71
N GLY A 51 5.24 -5.71 -20.63
CA GLY A 51 5.30 -6.07 -22.04
C GLY A 51 5.98 -7.42 -22.27
N SER A 52 7.08 -7.69 -21.56
CA SER A 52 7.79 -8.98 -21.61
C SER A 52 6.89 -10.11 -21.10
N ALA A 53 6.27 -9.94 -19.92
CA ALA A 53 5.35 -10.93 -19.36
C ALA A 53 4.11 -11.17 -20.25
N ALA A 54 3.61 -10.13 -20.91
CA ALA A 54 2.52 -10.27 -21.88
C ALA A 54 2.93 -11.07 -23.12
N SER A 55 4.17 -10.92 -23.59
CA SER A 55 4.70 -11.69 -24.72
C SER A 55 4.92 -13.17 -24.42
N GLU A 56 5.18 -13.52 -23.16
CA GLU A 56 5.30 -14.91 -22.68
C GLU A 56 3.94 -15.62 -22.56
N GLY A 57 2.85 -14.84 -22.44
CA GLY A 57 1.47 -15.33 -22.47
C GLY A 57 0.64 -14.91 -21.24
N PRO A 58 -0.66 -15.22 -21.24
CA PRO A 58 -1.60 -14.73 -20.24
C PRO A 58 -1.30 -15.21 -18.82
N ALA A 59 -0.75 -16.43 -18.67
CA ALA A 59 -0.38 -16.96 -17.36
C ALA A 59 0.78 -16.16 -16.71
N ALA A 60 1.82 -15.82 -17.49
CA ALA A 60 2.95 -15.03 -17.03
C ALA A 60 2.53 -13.59 -16.71
N LEU A 61 1.67 -13.00 -17.54
CA LEU A 61 1.11 -11.67 -17.27
C LEU A 61 0.30 -11.64 -15.97
N LEU A 62 -0.56 -12.63 -15.71
CA LEU A 62 -1.32 -12.71 -14.46
C LEU A 62 -0.42 -12.86 -13.25
N LEU A 63 0.67 -13.63 -13.35
CA LEU A 63 1.66 -13.76 -12.28
C LEU A 63 2.36 -12.43 -12.00
N PHE A 64 2.79 -11.72 -13.06
CA PHE A 64 3.38 -10.40 -12.96
C PHE A 64 2.42 -9.40 -12.31
N LEU A 65 1.16 -9.34 -12.76
CA LEU A 65 0.15 -8.46 -12.19
C LEU A 65 -0.15 -8.78 -10.72
N THR A 66 -0.14 -10.06 -10.34
CA THR A 66 -0.30 -10.49 -8.96
C THR A 66 0.84 -9.97 -8.08
N MET A 67 2.08 -10.12 -8.55
CA MET A 67 3.26 -9.59 -7.85
C MET A 67 3.24 -8.06 -7.78
N LEU A 68 2.90 -7.37 -8.87
CA LEU A 68 2.78 -5.92 -8.90
C LEU A 68 1.71 -5.42 -7.92
N SER A 69 0.54 -6.04 -7.94
CA SER A 69 -0.58 -5.72 -7.04
C SER A 69 -0.21 -5.91 -5.57
N ALA A 70 0.46 -7.02 -5.23
CA ALA A 70 0.93 -7.27 -3.86
C ALA A 70 1.91 -6.18 -3.37
N ASN A 71 2.82 -5.71 -4.23
CA ASN A 71 3.74 -4.62 -3.88
C ASN A 71 3.00 -3.29 -3.68
N LEU A 72 2.06 -2.95 -4.57
CA LEU A 72 1.25 -1.73 -4.44
C LEU A 72 0.40 -1.75 -3.17
N ALA A 73 -0.15 -2.91 -2.80
CA ALA A 73 -0.88 -3.07 -1.55
C ALA A 73 0.01 -2.70 -0.35
N VAL A 74 1.22 -3.26 -0.27
CA VAL A 74 2.17 -2.95 0.83
C VAL A 74 2.50 -1.45 0.88
N ILE A 75 2.77 -0.83 -0.28
CA ILE A 75 3.06 0.60 -0.36
C ILE A 75 1.86 1.44 0.11
N ASN A 76 0.65 1.09 -0.32
CA ASN A 76 -0.57 1.80 0.08
C ASN A 76 -0.88 1.67 1.58
N PHE A 77 -0.41 0.62 2.25
CA PHE A 77 -0.53 0.45 3.70
C PHE A 77 0.47 1.30 4.52
N LEU A 78 1.47 1.92 3.88
CA LEU A 78 2.42 2.78 4.58
C LEU A 78 1.73 4.05 5.13
N PRO A 79 2.21 4.60 6.26
CA PRO A 79 1.63 5.79 6.90
C PRO A 79 2.04 7.08 6.16
N ILE A 80 1.82 7.13 4.85
CA ILE A 80 2.13 8.27 3.99
C ILE A 80 0.84 9.05 3.77
N PRO A 81 0.80 10.36 4.08
CA PRO A 81 -0.33 11.21 3.76
C PRO A 81 -0.65 11.14 2.25
N LEU A 82 -1.93 11.01 1.88
CA LEU A 82 -2.48 10.71 0.54
C LEU A 82 -2.66 9.21 0.21
N LEU A 83 -1.93 8.29 0.85
CA LEU A 83 -2.16 6.85 0.71
C LEU A 83 -3.18 6.35 1.74
N ASP A 84 -3.81 5.19 1.45
CA ASP A 84 -4.82 4.57 2.32
C ASP A 84 -4.32 4.37 3.76
N GLY A 85 -3.06 3.97 3.94
CA GLY A 85 -2.42 3.82 5.25
C GLY A 85 -2.28 5.13 6.03
N GLY A 86 -2.10 6.27 5.36
CA GLY A 86 -2.13 7.59 5.98
C GLY A 86 -3.50 7.93 6.57
N HIS A 87 -4.57 7.60 5.85
CA HIS A 87 -5.94 7.73 6.35
C HIS A 87 -6.21 6.78 7.51
N MET A 88 -5.74 5.53 7.45
CA MET A 88 -5.87 4.59 8.55
C MET A 88 -5.20 5.11 9.83
N VAL A 89 -4.03 5.73 9.74
CA VAL A 89 -3.35 6.32 10.91
C VAL A 89 -4.15 7.47 11.50
N LEU A 90 -4.69 8.36 10.67
CA LEU A 90 -5.51 9.48 11.12
C LEU A 90 -6.79 9.00 11.80
N LEU A 91 -7.50 8.04 11.19
CA LEU A 91 -8.71 7.44 11.77
C LEU A 91 -8.41 6.69 13.07
N SER A 92 -7.28 5.97 13.13
CA SER A 92 -6.85 5.30 14.36
C SER A 92 -6.55 6.31 15.47
N TRP A 93 -5.91 7.42 15.12
CA TRP A 93 -5.63 8.52 16.04
C TRP A 93 -6.91 9.20 16.53
N GLU A 94 -7.88 9.46 15.65
CA GLU A 94 -9.20 9.99 16.00
C GLU A 94 -9.96 9.05 16.94
N GLY A 95 -9.93 7.74 16.67
CA GLY A 95 -10.54 6.72 17.51
C GLY A 95 -9.98 6.70 18.93
N ILE A 96 -8.66 6.89 19.09
CA ILE A 96 -8.01 7.00 20.41
C ILE A 96 -8.34 8.32 21.10
N ARG A 97 -8.34 9.43 20.35
CA ARG A 97 -8.52 10.79 20.90
C ARG A 97 -9.98 11.16 21.13
N GLY A 98 -10.92 10.43 20.53
CA GLY A 98 -12.38 10.67 20.62
C GLY A 98 -12.82 12.01 20.04
N LYS A 99 -11.94 12.68 19.27
CA LYS A 99 -12.19 13.99 18.66
C LYS A 99 -11.72 13.94 17.21
N PRO A 100 -12.49 14.49 16.26
CA PRO A 100 -12.08 14.53 14.86
C PRO A 100 -10.76 15.29 14.72
N ALA A 101 -9.92 14.86 13.78
CA ALA A 101 -8.74 15.61 13.40
C ALA A 101 -9.17 16.95 12.80
N ASP A 102 -8.37 17.99 13.03
CA ASP A 102 -8.64 19.29 12.43
C ASP A 102 -8.52 19.17 10.91
N GLU A 103 -9.60 19.50 10.18
CA GLU A 103 -9.67 19.43 8.72
C GLU A 103 -8.52 20.18 8.06
N ARG A 104 -8.08 21.30 8.68
CA ARG A 104 -6.94 22.08 8.20
C ARG A 104 -5.63 21.29 8.26
N VAL A 105 -5.43 20.53 9.33
CA VAL A 105 -4.22 19.71 9.51
C VAL A 105 -4.21 18.56 8.50
N GLN A 106 -5.35 17.91 8.31
CA GLN A 106 -5.47 16.84 7.32
C GLN A 106 -5.18 17.35 5.90
N LEU A 107 -5.76 18.50 5.53
CA LEU A 107 -5.57 19.13 4.23
C LEU A 107 -4.09 19.51 3.99
N VAL A 108 -3.43 20.09 4.99
CA VAL A 108 -1.99 20.42 4.93
C VAL A 108 -1.13 19.15 4.77
N LEU A 109 -1.40 18.11 5.56
CA LEU A 109 -0.68 16.84 5.45
C LEU A 109 -0.87 16.20 4.07
N THR A 110 -2.08 16.22 3.52
CA THR A 110 -2.37 15.73 2.16
C THR A 110 -1.59 16.50 1.11
N TYR A 111 -1.55 17.83 1.16
CA TYR A 111 -0.77 18.63 0.20
C TYR A 111 0.73 18.41 0.31
N ILE A 112 1.25 18.25 1.53
CA ILE A 112 2.67 17.91 1.75
C ILE A 112 2.96 16.54 1.15
N GLY A 113 2.13 15.53 1.43
CA GLY A 113 2.25 14.19 0.86
C GLY A 113 2.19 14.20 -0.67
N LEU A 114 1.23 14.94 -1.25
CA LEU A 114 1.09 15.11 -2.69
C LEU A 114 2.34 15.75 -3.31
N PHE A 115 2.88 16.80 -2.70
CA PHE A 115 4.09 17.45 -3.17
C PHE A 115 5.27 16.47 -3.20
N PHE A 116 5.45 15.67 -2.15
CA PHE A 116 6.52 14.66 -2.11
C PHE A 116 6.33 13.55 -3.14
N ILE A 117 5.12 13.03 -3.30
CA ILE A 117 4.84 11.97 -4.28
C ILE A 117 5.06 12.49 -5.70
N LEU A 118 4.52 13.67 -6.05
CA LEU A 118 4.74 14.26 -7.37
C LEU A 118 6.21 14.57 -7.62
N GLY A 119 6.91 15.11 -6.62
CA GLY A 119 8.36 15.35 -6.72
C GLY A 119 9.14 14.06 -6.95
N LEU A 120 8.80 12.99 -6.22
CA LEU A 120 9.40 11.67 -6.40
C LEU A 120 9.10 11.09 -7.79
N MET A 121 7.86 11.23 -8.28
CA MET A 121 7.48 10.78 -9.63
C MET A 121 8.30 11.48 -10.70
N VAL A 122 8.42 12.81 -10.64
CA VAL A 122 9.23 13.59 -11.60
C VAL A 122 10.70 13.17 -11.52
N TRP A 123 11.23 13.00 -10.31
CA TRP A 123 12.60 12.56 -10.09
C TRP A 123 12.88 11.17 -10.67
N VAL A 124 12.04 10.18 -10.34
CA VAL A 124 12.18 8.79 -10.82
C VAL A 124 12.01 8.72 -12.34
N LEU A 125 11.03 9.44 -12.91
CA LEU A 125 10.89 9.52 -14.36
C LEU A 125 12.13 10.13 -15.03
N SER A 126 12.68 11.20 -14.45
CA SER A 126 13.90 11.83 -14.98
C SER A 126 15.10 10.87 -14.94
N LEU A 127 15.21 10.06 -13.89
CA LEU A 127 16.22 9.01 -13.78
C LEU A 127 15.99 7.90 -14.82
N ASP A 128 14.76 7.42 -14.99
CA ASP A 128 14.40 6.40 -15.99
C ASP A 128 14.74 6.87 -17.42
N PHE A 129 14.41 8.10 -17.78
CA PHE A 129 14.77 8.67 -19.08
C PHE A 129 16.29 8.82 -19.25
N GLY A 130 16.99 9.27 -18.20
CA GLY A 130 18.44 9.39 -18.21
C GLY A 130 19.18 8.05 -18.33
N LEU A 131 18.60 6.97 -17.78
CA LEU A 131 19.12 5.61 -17.89
C LEU A 131 19.01 5.07 -19.32
N ILE A 132 17.89 5.32 -20.01
CA ILE A 132 17.69 4.88 -21.40
C ILE A 132 18.51 5.69 -22.40
N SER A 133 18.75 6.98 -22.16
CA SER A 133 19.65 7.78 -22.99
C SER A 133 21.11 7.30 -22.96
N ARG A 134 21.48 6.41 -22.03
CA ARG A 134 22.85 5.88 -21.87
C ARG A 134 23.03 4.43 -22.33
N GLN A 135 21.99 3.77 -22.83
CA GLN A 135 22.06 2.47 -23.50
C GLN A 135 21.82 2.63 -25.01
#